data_AF-A0A7Y5GJA5-F1
#
_entry.id   AF-A0A7Y5GJA5-F1
#
_cell.length_a   1.000
_cell.length_b   1.000
_cell.length_c   1.000
_cell.angle_alpha   90.00
_cell.angle_beta   90.00
_cell.angle_gamma   90.00
#
_symmetry.space_group_name_H-M   'P 1'
#
loop_
_entity.id
_entity.type
_entity.pdbx_description
1 polymer ?
#
loop_
_entity_poly.entity_id
_entity_poly.type
_entity_poly.pdbx_seq_one_letter_code
_entity_poly.pdbx_strand_id
1 'polypeptide(L)'
;MTITEKKSKFAAELVKKNKSITKSAVAKAIDKKFGSEMDPRKLREVFIAAGGTVQKRSPAMVKAHKAAMKQRKATRTSGRRSEDKSREKLESGMKAAGEFVVVVVTNGVPVAHPFKNRGAAHKYIETQLDKGMDRAAIAFYAREEVKVPVKV
;
A
#
# COMPACT_ATOMS: atom_id res chain seq x y z
N MET A 1 -20.07 27.75 -30.39
CA MET A 1 -18.99 26.74 -30.23
C MET A 1 -19.22 25.94 -28.97
N THR A 2 -19.45 24.64 -29.12
CA THR A 2 -19.60 23.72 -27.98
C THR A 2 -18.28 23.57 -27.22
N ILE A 3 -18.34 23.20 -25.92
CA ILE A 3 -17.14 22.96 -25.11
C ILE A 3 -16.25 21.88 -25.76
N THR A 4 -16.88 20.87 -26.35
CA THR A 4 -16.20 19.78 -27.09
C THR A 4 -15.40 20.30 -28.29
N GLU A 5 -15.96 21.20 -29.10
CA GLU A 5 -15.24 21.81 -30.23
C GLU A 5 -14.04 22.64 -29.76
N LYS A 6 -14.18 23.40 -28.67
CA LYS A 6 -13.08 24.19 -28.09
C LYS A 6 -11.93 23.30 -27.64
N LYS A 7 -12.23 22.17 -26.99
CA LYS A 7 -11.25 21.16 -26.59
C LYS A 7 -10.58 20.51 -27.79
N SER A 8 -11.34 20.13 -28.82
CA SER A 8 -10.80 19.54 -30.06
C SER A 8 -9.86 20.49 -30.80
N LYS A 9 -10.23 21.76 -30.95
CA LYS A 9 -9.35 22.77 -31.58
C LYS A 9 -8.06 22.96 -30.81
N PHE A 10 -8.14 23.07 -29.49
CA PHE A 10 -6.97 23.20 -28.63
C PHE A 10 -6.06 21.96 -28.71
N ALA A 11 -6.63 20.75 -28.72
CA ALA A 11 -5.88 19.51 -28.91
C ALA A 11 -5.13 19.49 -30.25
N ALA A 12 -5.79 19.88 -31.34
CA ALA A 12 -5.20 19.92 -32.67
C ALA A 12 -4.06 20.96 -32.76
N GLU A 13 -4.22 22.14 -32.15
CA GLU A 13 -3.16 23.15 -32.09
C GLU A 13 -1.93 22.66 -31.32
N LEU A 14 -2.12 21.95 -30.20
CA LEU A 14 -1.01 21.41 -29.42
C LEU A 14 -0.20 20.38 -30.21
N VAL A 15 -0.87 19.51 -30.97
CA VAL A 15 -0.20 18.50 -31.81
C VAL A 15 0.52 19.15 -32.99
N LYS A 16 -0.05 20.18 -33.60
CA LYS A 16 0.60 20.93 -34.68
C LYS A 16 1.84 21.68 -34.22
N LYS A 17 1.80 22.29 -33.02
CA LYS A 17 2.93 23.02 -32.42
C LYS A 17 4.05 22.09 -31.96
N ASN A 18 3.71 20.88 -31.51
CA ASN A 18 4.68 19.90 -31.05
C ASN A 18 4.35 18.50 -31.58
N LYS A 19 4.97 18.13 -32.71
CA LYS A 19 4.75 16.84 -33.37
C LYS A 19 5.16 15.62 -32.54
N SER A 20 5.98 15.78 -31.50
CA SER A 20 6.40 14.69 -30.59
C SER A 20 5.55 14.59 -29.33
N ILE A 21 4.52 15.43 -29.17
CA ILE A 21 3.65 15.40 -28.00
C ILE A 21 2.87 14.08 -27.93
N THR A 22 2.81 13.49 -26.75
CA THR A 22 2.06 12.25 -26.54
C THR A 22 0.57 12.55 -26.31
N LYS A 23 -0.31 11.61 -26.68
CA LYS A 23 -1.76 11.74 -26.43
C LYS A 23 -2.10 12.01 -24.97
N SER A 24 -1.35 11.43 -24.02
CA SER A 24 -1.55 11.65 -22.58
C SER A 24 -1.15 13.07 -22.15
N ALA A 25 -0.12 13.66 -22.75
CA ALA A 25 0.25 15.05 -22.49
C ALA A 25 -0.82 16.01 -23.01
N VAL A 26 -1.39 15.73 -24.19
CA VAL A 26 -2.52 16.51 -24.74
C VAL A 26 -3.75 16.40 -23.83
N ALA A 27 -4.09 15.20 -23.34
CA ALA A 27 -5.18 14.99 -22.39
C ALA A 27 -5.02 15.86 -21.12
N LYS A 28 -3.82 15.82 -20.52
CA LYS A 28 -3.50 16.64 -19.32
C LYS A 28 -3.57 18.14 -19.61
N ALA A 29 -3.13 18.58 -20.78
CA ALA A 29 -3.19 19.98 -21.16
C ALA A 29 -4.65 20.46 -21.34
N ILE A 30 -5.53 19.62 -21.89
CA ILE A 30 -6.95 19.90 -22.01
C ILE A 30 -7.60 19.99 -20.63
N ASP A 31 -7.33 19.02 -19.76
CA ASP A 31 -7.87 19.01 -18.40
C ASP A 31 -7.43 20.24 -17.61
N LYS A 32 -6.13 20.60 -17.67
CA LYS A 32 -5.60 21.81 -17.03
C LYS A 32 -6.24 23.11 -17.56
N LYS A 33 -6.60 23.17 -18.86
CA LYS A 33 -7.15 24.40 -19.49
C LYS A 33 -8.65 24.53 -19.33
N PHE A 34 -9.38 23.41 -19.32
CA PHE A 34 -10.85 23.40 -19.33
C PHE A 34 -11.47 22.80 -18.06
N GLY A 35 -10.65 22.42 -17.08
CA GLY A 35 -11.08 21.83 -15.80
C GLY A 35 -11.88 20.53 -15.94
N SER A 36 -11.79 19.88 -17.09
CA SER A 36 -12.60 18.71 -17.41
C SER A 36 -11.96 17.89 -18.51
N GLU A 37 -11.96 16.57 -18.29
CA GLU A 37 -11.43 15.62 -19.26
C GLU A 37 -12.21 15.64 -20.58
N MET A 38 -11.55 15.26 -21.67
CA MET A 38 -12.16 15.04 -22.97
C MET A 38 -12.37 13.56 -23.18
N ASP A 39 -13.46 13.19 -23.87
CA ASP A 39 -13.72 11.80 -24.21
C ASP A 39 -12.49 11.15 -24.90
N PRO A 40 -12.00 10.00 -24.39
CA PRO A 40 -10.78 9.36 -24.90
C PRO A 40 -10.85 8.92 -26.37
N ARG A 41 -12.04 8.60 -26.89
CA ARG A 41 -12.24 8.22 -28.29
C ARG A 41 -12.11 9.46 -29.18
N LYS A 42 -12.81 10.54 -28.83
CA LYS A 42 -12.72 11.83 -29.56
C LYS A 42 -11.32 12.43 -29.51
N LEU A 43 -10.65 12.36 -28.36
CA LEU A 43 -9.26 12.81 -28.24
C LEU A 43 -8.33 12.03 -29.19
N ARG A 44 -8.53 10.71 -29.31
CA ARG A 44 -7.73 9.88 -30.21
C ARG A 44 -7.95 10.26 -31.68
N GLU A 45 -9.20 10.47 -32.08
CA GLU A 45 -9.55 10.90 -33.44
C GLU A 45 -8.90 12.23 -33.78
N VAL A 46 -9.06 13.24 -32.92
CA VAL A 46 -8.47 14.58 -33.11
C VAL A 46 -6.94 14.53 -33.13
N PHE A 47 -6.33 13.72 -32.27
CA PHE A 47 -4.88 13.56 -32.21
C PHE A 47 -4.32 12.93 -33.49
N ILE A 48 -4.98 11.90 -34.03
CA ILE A 48 -4.59 11.28 -35.30
C ILE A 48 -4.83 12.23 -36.47
N ALA A 49 -5.99 12.91 -36.52
CA ALA A 49 -6.33 13.88 -37.56
C ALA A 49 -5.36 15.07 -37.58
N ALA A 50 -4.80 15.45 -36.43
CA ALA A 50 -3.79 16.49 -36.31
C ALA A 50 -2.36 16.02 -36.66
N GLY A 51 -2.17 14.76 -37.05
CA GLY A 51 -0.88 14.18 -37.45
C GLY A 51 -0.08 13.52 -36.32
N GLY A 52 -0.69 13.29 -35.17
CA GLY A 52 -0.05 12.64 -34.02
C GLY A 52 0.08 11.13 -34.20
N THR A 53 1.28 10.59 -33.97
CA THR A 53 1.55 9.16 -34.11
C THR A 53 1.13 8.41 -32.84
N VAL A 54 0.11 7.56 -32.93
CA VAL A 54 -0.23 6.62 -31.86
C VAL A 54 0.60 5.36 -32.05
N GLN A 55 1.73 5.26 -31.35
CA GLN A 55 2.51 4.02 -31.33
C GLN A 55 1.60 2.86 -30.88
N LYS A 56 1.34 1.91 -31.78
CA LYS A 56 0.74 0.63 -31.41
C LYS A 56 1.75 -0.07 -30.50
N ARG A 57 1.41 -0.25 -29.23
CA ARG A 57 2.24 -1.03 -28.30
C ARG A 57 2.40 -2.44 -28.88
N SER A 58 3.62 -2.86 -29.13
CA SER A 58 3.88 -4.23 -29.57
C SER A 58 3.45 -5.22 -28.46
N PRO A 59 3.07 -6.46 -28.81
CA PRO A 59 2.74 -7.49 -27.83
C PRO A 59 3.84 -7.69 -26.77
N ALA A 60 5.10 -7.56 -27.17
CA ALA A 60 6.27 -7.62 -26.29
C ALA A 60 6.26 -6.49 -25.23
N MET A 61 5.94 -5.26 -25.63
CA MET A 61 5.84 -4.11 -24.71
C MET A 61 4.70 -4.27 -23.70
N VAL A 62 3.57 -4.85 -24.12
CA VAL A 62 2.44 -5.15 -23.21
C VAL A 62 2.82 -6.23 -22.20
N LYS A 63 3.57 -7.26 -22.63
CA LYS A 63 4.06 -8.35 -21.76
C LYS A 63 5.07 -7.81 -20.73
N ALA A 64 6.00 -6.96 -21.16
CA ALA A 64 6.97 -6.30 -20.27
C ALA A 64 6.28 -5.40 -19.24
N HIS A 65 5.29 -4.60 -19.65
CA HIS A 65 4.53 -3.76 -18.71
C HIS A 65 3.69 -4.59 -17.72
N LYS A 66 3.06 -5.68 -18.16
CA LYS A 66 2.32 -6.58 -17.24
C LYS A 66 3.27 -7.24 -16.23
N ALA A 67 4.47 -7.65 -16.65
CA ALA A 67 5.48 -8.21 -15.76
C ALA A 67 5.97 -7.19 -14.73
N ALA A 68 6.26 -5.95 -15.15
CA ALA A 68 6.65 -4.86 -14.26
C ALA A 68 5.54 -4.49 -13.25
N MET A 69 4.28 -4.51 -13.66
CA MET A 69 3.14 -4.33 -12.75
C MET A 69 2.98 -5.49 -11.76
N LYS A 70 3.25 -6.73 -12.18
CA LYS A 70 3.18 -7.91 -11.29
C LYS A 70 4.24 -7.84 -10.20
N GLN A 71 5.46 -7.40 -10.51
CA GLN A 71 6.51 -7.20 -9.51
C GLN A 71 6.16 -6.09 -8.51
N ARG A 72 5.62 -4.95 -8.97
CA ARG A 72 5.17 -3.87 -8.06
C ARG A 72 4.00 -4.26 -7.16
N LYS A 73 3.11 -5.15 -7.62
CA LYS A 73 2.06 -5.71 -6.77
C LYS A 73 2.63 -6.70 -5.75
N ALA A 74 3.61 -7.51 -6.13
CA ALA A 74 4.22 -8.49 -5.22
C ALA A 74 4.91 -7.82 -4.01
N THR A 75 5.58 -6.69 -4.20
CA THR A 75 6.22 -5.95 -3.09
C THR A 75 5.21 -5.32 -2.14
N ARG A 76 4.07 -4.82 -2.65
CA ARG A 76 2.99 -4.27 -1.82
C ARG A 76 2.21 -5.33 -1.03
N THR A 77 2.00 -6.52 -1.59
CA THR A 77 1.29 -7.59 -0.90
C THR A 77 2.18 -8.34 0.11
N SER A 78 3.50 -8.31 -0.08
CA SER A 78 4.47 -8.92 0.85
C SER A 78 4.40 -8.28 2.24
N GLY A 79 4.41 -6.94 2.33
CA GLY A 79 4.36 -6.22 3.60
C GLY A 79 3.06 -6.46 4.37
N ARG A 80 1.93 -6.48 3.66
CA ARG A 80 0.61 -6.75 4.27
C ARG A 80 0.53 -8.17 4.84
N ARG A 81 1.05 -9.18 4.14
CA ARG A 81 1.10 -10.56 4.65
C ARG A 81 2.04 -10.74 5.83
N SER A 82 3.15 -9.99 5.92
CA SER A 82 4.03 -10.07 7.09
C SER A 82 3.40 -9.41 8.31
N GLU A 83 2.75 -8.25 8.14
CA GLU A 83 2.01 -7.59 9.23
C GLU A 83 0.83 -8.45 9.71
N ASP A 84 0.04 -9.01 8.79
CA ASP A 84 -1.09 -9.89 9.13
C ASP A 84 -0.61 -11.12 9.93
N LYS A 85 0.51 -11.75 9.53
CA LYS A 85 1.10 -12.88 10.25
C LYS A 85 1.65 -12.52 11.62
N SER A 86 2.30 -11.36 11.74
CA SER A 86 2.82 -10.87 13.02
C SER A 86 1.69 -10.57 13.99
N ARG A 87 0.60 -9.98 13.49
CA ARG A 87 -0.61 -9.70 14.26
C ARG A 87 -1.29 -10.98 14.71
N GLU A 88 -1.45 -11.96 13.83
CA GLU A 88 -2.04 -13.27 14.16
C GLU A 88 -1.23 -14.01 15.24
N LYS A 89 0.11 -13.98 15.16
CA LYS A 89 0.99 -14.54 16.19
C LYS A 89 0.87 -13.82 17.53
N LEU A 90 0.80 -12.49 17.51
CA LEU A 90 0.59 -11.69 18.71
C LEU A 90 -0.75 -12.01 19.36
N GLU A 91 -1.84 -12.02 18.58
CA GLU A 91 -3.18 -12.34 19.06
C GLU A 91 -3.28 -13.77 19.60
N SER A 92 -2.64 -14.73 18.94
CA SER A 92 -2.56 -16.12 19.42
C SER A 92 -1.82 -16.23 20.76
N GLY A 93 -0.64 -15.60 20.88
CA GLY A 93 0.14 -15.59 22.13
C GLY A 93 -0.55 -14.82 23.26
N MET A 94 -1.28 -13.75 22.93
CA MET A 94 -2.12 -12.97 23.84
C MET A 94 -3.42 -13.68 24.24
N LYS A 95 -3.85 -14.73 23.52
CA LYS A 95 -4.99 -15.60 23.89
C LYS A 95 -4.56 -16.87 24.62
N ALA A 96 -3.31 -17.31 24.43
CA ALA A 96 -2.77 -18.50 25.09
C ALA A 96 -2.93 -18.43 26.62
N ALA A 97 -3.22 -19.55 27.27
CA ALA A 97 -3.56 -19.61 28.71
C ALA A 97 -2.36 -19.34 29.63
N GLY A 98 -1.97 -18.07 29.77
CA GLY A 98 -0.97 -17.58 30.73
C GLY A 98 -1.49 -16.36 31.49
N GLU A 99 -1.22 -16.32 32.80
CA GLU A 99 -1.54 -15.17 33.67
C GLU A 99 -0.65 -13.96 33.38
N PHE A 100 0.57 -14.20 32.88
CA PHE A 100 1.54 -13.16 32.54
C PHE A 100 1.96 -13.31 31.07
N VAL A 101 2.09 -12.20 30.35
CA VAL A 101 2.53 -12.19 28.95
C VAL A 101 3.62 -11.15 28.77
N VAL A 102 4.77 -11.58 28.26
CA VAL A 102 5.84 -10.67 27.83
C VAL A 102 5.76 -10.53 26.33
N VAL A 103 5.62 -9.29 25.85
CA VAL A 103 5.67 -8.97 24.41
C VAL A 103 7.03 -8.37 24.11
N VAL A 104 7.69 -8.92 23.10
CA VAL A 104 9.01 -8.48 22.65
C VAL A 104 8.94 -8.05 21.20
N VAL A 105 9.45 -6.86 20.88
CA VAL A 105 9.56 -6.36 19.51
C VAL A 105 10.93 -6.69 18.95
N THR A 106 11.01 -7.68 18.07
CA THR A 106 12.25 -8.03 17.35
C THR A 106 12.12 -7.63 15.88
N ASN A 107 13.03 -6.78 15.38
CA ASN A 107 13.02 -6.30 13.98
C ASN A 107 11.67 -5.70 13.52
N GLY A 108 10.99 -4.97 14.41
CA GLY A 108 9.67 -4.38 14.15
C GLY A 108 8.50 -5.37 14.23
N VAL A 109 8.75 -6.63 14.60
CA VAL A 109 7.72 -7.66 14.76
C VAL A 109 7.48 -7.95 16.25
N PRO A 110 6.27 -7.68 16.77
CA PRO A 110 5.93 -8.00 18.15
C PRO A 110 5.61 -9.48 18.29
N VAL A 111 6.18 -10.13 19.31
CA VAL A 111 5.99 -11.54 19.63
C VAL A 111 5.58 -11.67 21.08
N ALA A 112 4.46 -12.34 21.35
CA ALA A 112 3.96 -12.59 22.70
C ALA A 112 4.48 -13.93 23.24
N HIS A 113 4.97 -13.89 24.47
CA HIS A 113 5.44 -15.04 25.23
C HIS A 113 4.61 -15.18 26.52
N PRO A 114 3.69 -16.15 26.60
CA PRO A 114 2.86 -16.38 27.77
C PRO A 114 3.62 -17.17 28.84
N PHE A 115 3.39 -16.81 30.10
CA PHE A 115 3.96 -17.43 31.29
C PHE A 115 2.88 -17.67 32.35
N LYS A 116 2.99 -18.78 33.08
CA LYS A 116 2.11 -19.12 34.20
C LYS A 116 2.55 -18.52 35.54
N ASN A 117 3.79 -18.02 35.62
CA ASN A 117 4.36 -17.51 36.86
C ASN A 117 5.11 -16.20 36.57
N ARG A 118 4.86 -15.18 37.40
CA ARG A 118 5.55 -13.87 37.35
C ARG A 118 7.07 -14.01 37.37
N GLY A 119 7.62 -14.88 38.22
CA GLY A 119 9.07 -15.06 38.33
C GLY A 119 9.71 -15.57 37.04
N ALA A 120 9.02 -16.45 36.30
CA ALA A 120 9.50 -16.95 35.01
C ALA A 120 9.48 -15.84 33.93
N ALA A 121 8.45 -14.98 33.95
CA ALA A 121 8.36 -13.84 33.04
C ALA A 121 9.46 -12.80 33.32
N HIS A 122 9.77 -12.51 34.59
CA HIS A 122 10.84 -11.58 34.97
C HIS A 122 12.23 -12.11 34.56
N LYS A 123 12.54 -13.38 34.83
CA LYS A 123 13.78 -14.02 34.36
C LYS A 123 13.93 -13.97 32.83
N TYR A 124 12.82 -14.13 32.11
CA TYR A 124 12.82 -14.02 30.66
C TYR A 124 13.15 -12.59 30.21
N ILE A 125 12.57 -11.57 30.85
CA ILE A 125 12.89 -10.16 30.57
C ILE A 125 14.38 -9.88 30.83
N GLU A 126 14.91 -10.30 31.98
CA GLU A 126 16.34 -10.15 32.33
C GLU A 126 17.22 -10.78 31.24
N THR A 127 16.90 -12.00 30.83
CA THR A 127 17.64 -12.70 29.76
C THR A 127 17.60 -11.95 28.43
N GLN A 128 16.51 -11.25 28.10
CA GLN A 128 16.43 -10.44 26.88
C GLN A 128 17.24 -9.14 27.00
N LEU A 129 17.23 -8.50 28.16
CA LEU A 129 18.06 -7.32 28.44
C LEU A 129 19.55 -7.66 28.36
N ASP A 130 19.96 -8.81 28.90
CA ASP A 130 21.34 -9.31 28.83
C ASP A 130 21.79 -9.59 27.40
N LYS A 131 20.85 -9.93 26.51
CA LYS A 131 21.10 -10.08 25.06
C LYS A 131 21.20 -8.75 24.32
N GLY A 132 21.18 -7.63 25.03
CA GLY A 132 21.28 -6.28 24.47
C GLY A 132 19.97 -5.73 23.93
N MET A 133 18.83 -6.28 24.34
CA MET A 133 17.52 -5.75 23.97
C MET A 133 17.20 -4.47 24.75
N ASP A 134 16.69 -3.47 24.06
CA ASP A 134 16.23 -2.24 24.72
C ASP A 134 14.98 -2.53 25.57
N ARG A 135 14.93 -1.94 26.77
CA ARG A 135 13.73 -1.97 27.63
C ARG A 135 12.50 -1.42 26.90
N ALA A 136 12.68 -0.43 26.03
CA ALA A 136 11.59 0.12 25.21
C ALA A 136 10.98 -0.91 24.23
N ALA A 137 11.70 -1.98 23.90
CA ALA A 137 11.24 -3.04 23.01
C ALA A 137 10.51 -4.18 23.75
N ILE A 138 10.38 -4.11 25.08
CA ILE A 138 9.77 -5.15 25.92
C ILE A 138 8.57 -4.56 26.65
N ALA A 139 7.42 -5.24 26.55
CA ALA A 139 6.22 -4.91 27.31
C ALA A 139 5.78 -6.11 28.17
N PHE A 140 5.38 -5.85 29.41
CA PHE A 140 4.88 -6.87 30.34
C PHE A 140 3.40 -6.64 30.62
N TYR A 141 2.60 -7.68 30.47
CA TYR A 141 1.18 -7.68 30.74
C TYR A 141 0.85 -8.75 31.80
N ALA A 142 0.03 -8.39 32.77
CA ALA A 142 -0.61 -9.34 33.69
C ALA A 142 -2.11 -9.37 33.38
N ARG A 143 -2.70 -10.57 33.35
CA ARG A 143 -4.14 -10.73 33.19
C ARG A 143 -4.80 -10.62 34.55
N GLU A 144 -5.76 -9.70 34.65
CA GLU A 144 -6.68 -9.65 35.77
C GLU A 144 -8.02 -10.24 35.35
N GLU A 145 -8.55 -11.16 36.15
CA GLU A 145 -9.91 -11.66 35.94
C GLU A 145 -10.92 -10.58 36.32
N VAL A 146 -11.55 -9.97 35.32
CA VAL A 146 -12.67 -9.07 35.55
C VAL A 146 -13.91 -9.91 35.86
N LYS A 147 -14.26 -10.02 37.14
CA LYS A 147 -15.54 -10.58 37.57
C LYS A 147 -16.65 -9.61 37.17
N VAL A 148 -17.34 -9.88 36.07
CA VAL A 148 -18.55 -9.15 35.68
C VAL A 148 -19.71 -9.75 36.48
N PRO A 149 -20.33 -9.02 37.43
CA PRO A 149 -21.52 -9.51 38.12
C PRO A 149 -22.67 -9.55 37.12
N VAL A 150 -23.02 -10.76 36.65
CA VAL A 150 -24.25 -10.97 35.90
C VAL A 150 -25.39 -10.91 36.92
N LYS A 151 -26.12 -9.79 36.95
CA LYS A 151 -27.42 -9.73 37.63
C LYS A 151 -28.37 -10.61 36.83
N VAL A 152 -28.74 -11.76 37.40
CA VAL A 152 -29.86 -12.59 36.96
C VAL A 152 -31.16 -11.93 37.41
#